data_AF-A0A8H3CD77-F1
#
_entry.id   AF-A0A8H3CD77-F1
#
_cell.length_a   1.000
_cell.length_b   1.000
_cell.length_c   1.000
_cell.angle_alpha   90.00
_cell.angle_beta   90.00
_cell.angle_gamma   90.00
#
_symmetry.space_group_name_H-M   'P 1'
#
loop_
_entity.id
_entity.type
_entity.pdbx_description
1 polymer ?
#
loop_
_entity_poly.entity_id
_entity_poly.type
_entity_poly.pdbx_seq_one_letter_code
_entity_poly.pdbx_strand_id
1 'polypeptide(L)'
;MESQSQSSTRYDATIDIIGGQLTKVYVNLPNGSKTFTTNAKVSGNPLGFSGQLSCKSPDDLSGTKPYRMDSNGKFISINIGITDPRSATFQSEELEQGNKPRGAGNGTWE
;
A
#
# COMPACT_ATOMS: atom_id res chain seq x y z
N MET A 1 21.31 -22.16 -12.86
CA MET A 1 20.31 -21.71 -11.87
C MET A 1 20.74 -20.34 -11.42
N GLU A 2 20.14 -19.29 -11.95
CA GLU A 2 20.37 -17.93 -11.48
C GLU A 2 19.00 -17.35 -11.13
N SER A 3 18.71 -17.30 -9.84
CA SER A 3 17.59 -16.52 -9.32
C SER A 3 17.92 -15.06 -9.56
N GLN A 4 17.49 -14.51 -10.69
CA GLN A 4 17.52 -13.07 -10.92
C GLN A 4 16.64 -12.44 -9.83
N SER A 5 17.28 -11.87 -8.81
CA SER A 5 16.63 -10.98 -7.85
C SER A 5 16.07 -9.80 -8.64
N GLN A 6 14.80 -9.85 -9.02
CA GLN A 6 14.10 -8.69 -9.58
C GLN A 6 14.14 -7.60 -8.51
N SER A 7 15.02 -6.61 -8.68
CA SER A 7 15.19 -5.50 -7.74
C SER A 7 13.92 -4.65 -7.74
N SER A 8 13.17 -4.67 -6.64
CA SER A 8 12.08 -3.73 -6.41
C SER A 8 12.63 -2.34 -6.12
N THR A 9 12.09 -1.31 -6.78
CA THR A 9 12.35 0.10 -6.46
C THR A 9 11.45 0.55 -5.32
N ARG A 10 11.95 1.44 -4.45
CA ARG A 10 11.23 2.00 -3.31
C ARG A 10 10.89 3.47 -3.56
N TYR A 11 9.70 3.86 -3.12
CA TYR A 11 9.16 5.21 -3.26
C TYR A 11 8.56 5.67 -1.93
N ASP A 12 8.73 6.95 -1.61
CA ASP A 12 8.04 7.55 -0.47
C ASP A 12 6.53 7.49 -0.69
N ALA A 13 5.80 7.05 0.34
CA ALA A 13 4.37 6.91 0.27
C ALA A 13 3.72 7.29 1.59
N THR A 14 2.48 7.77 1.49
CA THR A 14 1.61 8.00 2.65
C THR A 14 0.32 7.22 2.48
N ILE A 15 -0.26 6.79 3.59
CA ILE A 15 -1.60 6.21 3.63
C ILE A 15 -2.46 7.09 4.48
N ASP A 16 -3.64 7.41 3.97
CA ASP A 16 -4.75 7.90 4.79
C ASP A 16 -5.82 6.81 4.90
N ILE A 17 -6.08 6.39 6.13
CA ILE A 17 -7.23 5.57 6.50
C ILE A 17 -8.30 6.52 6.98
N ILE A 18 -9.43 6.58 6.27
CA ILE A 18 -10.60 7.36 6.66
C ILE A 18 -11.60 6.39 7.28
N GLY A 19 -11.90 6.61 8.57
CA GLY A 19 -12.67 5.69 9.40
C GLY A 19 -13.92 5.15 8.71
N GLY A 20 -13.96 3.83 8.55
CA GLY A 20 -15.15 3.08 8.15
C GLY A 20 -15.40 2.89 6.66
N GLN A 21 -14.69 3.53 5.72
CA GLN A 21 -15.04 3.40 4.29
C GLN A 21 -13.90 3.51 3.26
N LEU A 22 -12.72 4.08 3.56
CA LEU A 22 -11.74 4.41 2.52
C LEU A 22 -10.29 4.34 3.01
N THR A 23 -9.44 3.60 2.30
CA THR A 23 -7.97 3.75 2.38
C THR A 23 -7.46 4.34 1.08
N LYS A 24 -6.71 5.44 1.17
CA LYS A 24 -5.95 5.99 0.04
C LYS A 24 -4.47 5.80 0.31
N VAL A 25 -3.74 5.24 -0.65
CA VAL A 25 -2.27 5.19 -0.64
C VAL A 25 -1.76 6.18 -1.66
N TYR A 26 -1.11 7.24 -1.22
CA TYR A 26 -0.45 8.21 -2.08
C TYR A 26 1.02 7.83 -2.22
N VAL A 27 1.50 7.75 -3.44
CA VAL A 27 2.89 7.39 -3.74
C VAL A 27 3.52 8.55 -4.48
N ASN A 28 4.61 9.08 -3.95
CA ASN A 28 5.43 10.09 -4.60
C ASN A 28 6.43 9.39 -5.51
N LEU A 29 6.31 9.62 -6.81
CA LEU A 29 7.18 9.08 -7.84
C LEU A 29 8.11 10.18 -8.37
N PRO A 30 9.27 9.84 -8.96
CA PRO A 30 10.17 10.83 -9.53
C PRO A 30 9.51 11.74 -10.58
N ASN A 31 8.48 11.25 -11.28
CA ASN A 31 7.82 11.94 -12.39
C ASN A 31 6.35 12.33 -12.10
N GLY A 32 5.92 12.32 -10.84
CA GLY A 32 4.55 12.66 -10.46
C GLY A 32 4.09 11.94 -9.20
N SER A 33 2.79 11.78 -9.04
CA SER A 33 2.21 10.98 -7.96
C SER A 33 1.22 9.98 -8.52
N LYS A 34 1.02 8.89 -7.76
CA LYS A 34 -0.04 7.92 -8.01
C LYS A 34 -0.83 7.69 -6.75
N THR A 35 -2.14 7.50 -6.89
CA THR A 35 -3.03 7.22 -5.77
C THR A 35 -3.69 5.87 -5.94
N PHE A 36 -3.60 5.01 -4.93
CA PHE A 36 -4.40 3.80 -4.85
C PHE A 36 -5.62 4.06 -3.98
N THR A 37 -6.79 4.13 -4.59
CA THR A 37 -8.06 4.38 -3.90
C THR A 37 -8.79 3.05 -3.67
N THR A 38 -9.09 2.72 -2.41
CA THR A 38 -9.82 1.51 -2.05
C THR A 38 -11.25 1.83 -1.63
N ASN A 39 -12.19 0.92 -1.93
CA ASN A 39 -13.60 1.04 -1.54
C ASN A 39 -13.96 0.16 -0.33
N ALA A 40 -12.96 -0.40 0.38
CA ALA A 40 -13.22 -1.36 1.44
C ALA A 40 -13.21 -0.71 2.83
N LYS A 41 -14.10 -1.22 3.70
CA LYS A 41 -14.13 -0.84 5.11
C LYS A 41 -12.87 -1.37 5.79
N VAL A 42 -11.97 -0.47 6.17
CA VAL A 42 -10.87 -0.80 7.07
C VAL A 42 -11.33 -0.59 8.50
N SER A 43 -11.08 -1.57 9.36
CA SER A 43 -11.35 -1.44 10.79
C SER A 43 -10.31 -0.51 11.41
N GLY A 44 -10.73 0.51 12.16
CA GLY A 44 -9.82 1.38 12.91
C GLY A 44 -10.26 2.84 12.93
N ASN A 45 -9.56 3.64 13.72
CA ASN A 45 -9.74 5.09 13.74
C ASN A 45 -9.13 5.71 12.47
N PRO A 46 -9.65 6.87 12.01
CA PRO A 46 -9.00 7.62 10.95
C PRO A 46 -7.56 7.96 11.31
N LEU A 47 -6.60 7.60 10.45
CA LEU A 47 -5.16 7.72 10.72
C LEU A 47 -4.38 7.92 9.42
N GLY A 48 -3.35 8.77 9.49
CA GLY A 48 -2.36 8.95 8.44
C GLY A 48 -1.04 8.27 8.79
N PHE A 49 -0.40 7.59 7.84
CA PHE A 49 0.88 6.91 8.03
C PHE A 49 1.85 7.20 6.88
N SER A 50 3.07 7.59 7.21
CA SER A 50 4.18 7.66 6.24
C SER A 50 4.87 6.31 6.12
N GLY A 51 5.54 6.08 4.98
CA GLY A 51 6.24 4.84 4.73
C GLY A 51 6.85 4.76 3.34
N GLN A 52 7.13 3.52 2.93
CA GLN A 52 7.75 3.20 1.65
C GLN A 52 6.87 2.23 0.87
N LEU A 53 6.66 2.50 -0.42
CA LEU A 53 6.06 1.56 -1.36
C LEU A 53 7.12 0.96 -2.27
N SER A 54 7.16 -0.37 -2.33
CA SER A 54 8.05 -1.15 -3.18
C SER A 54 7.29 -1.76 -4.36
N CYS A 55 7.76 -1.56 -5.60
CA CYS A 55 7.27 -2.23 -6.80
C CYS A 55 8.41 -2.44 -7.81
N LYS A 56 8.20 -3.20 -8.90
CA LYS A 56 9.27 -3.44 -9.89
C LYS A 56 9.40 -2.26 -10.86
N SER A 57 8.27 -1.68 -11.25
CA SER A 57 8.19 -0.47 -12.09
C SER A 57 7.05 0.44 -11.62
N PRO A 58 7.17 1.78 -11.76
CA PRO A 58 6.03 2.70 -11.62
C PRO A 58 4.83 2.33 -12.51
N ASP A 59 5.05 1.66 -13.64
CA ASP A 59 3.98 1.23 -14.55
C ASP A 59 3.11 0.11 -13.95
N ASP A 60 3.63 -0.61 -12.95
CA ASP A 60 2.89 -1.64 -12.22
C ASP A 60 1.77 -1.03 -11.35
N LEU A 61 1.88 0.27 -11.04
CA LEU A 61 0.91 1.05 -10.26
C LEU A 61 -0.21 1.54 -11.18
N SER A 62 -0.95 0.59 -11.75
CA SER A 62 -2.02 0.86 -12.71
C SER A 62 -3.21 -0.09 -12.54
N GLY A 63 -4.40 0.40 -12.91
CA GLY A 63 -5.64 -0.36 -12.95
C GLY A 63 -6.20 -0.76 -11.58
N THR A 64 -7.27 -1.55 -11.60
CA THR A 64 -7.88 -2.12 -10.40
C THR A 64 -7.14 -3.38 -9.98
N LYS A 65 -6.71 -3.45 -8.71
CA LYS A 65 -5.98 -4.57 -8.14
C LYS A 65 -6.58 -5.01 -6.80
N PRO A 66 -6.59 -6.33 -6.51
CA PRO A 66 -6.91 -6.81 -5.19
C PRO A 66 -5.83 -6.37 -4.20
N TYR A 67 -6.21 -6.07 -2.97
CA TYR A 67 -5.27 -5.71 -1.92
C TYR A 67 -5.61 -6.36 -0.59
N ARG A 68 -4.62 -6.41 0.28
CA ARG A 68 -4.74 -6.79 1.68
C ARG A 68 -3.87 -5.90 2.52
N MET A 69 -4.45 -5.41 3.59
CA MET A 69 -3.83 -4.62 4.62
C MET A 69 -3.81 -5.42 5.92
N ASP A 70 -2.64 -5.49 6.53
CA ASP A 70 -2.44 -6.07 7.84
C ASP A 70 -1.55 -5.15 8.69
N SER A 71 -1.73 -5.18 10.01
CA SER A 71 -0.85 -4.54 10.98
C SER A 71 -0.44 -5.55 12.04
N ASN A 72 0.85 -5.55 12.38
CA ASN A 72 1.39 -6.33 13.48
C ASN A 72 1.45 -5.55 14.81
N GLY A 73 0.94 -4.32 14.84
CA GLY A 73 0.98 -3.42 15.99
C GLY A 73 2.24 -2.54 16.09
N LYS A 74 3.24 -2.78 15.24
CA LYS A 74 4.45 -1.94 15.08
C LYS A 74 4.55 -1.33 13.68
N PHE A 75 4.07 -2.04 12.66
CA PHE A 75 4.02 -1.58 11.27
C PHE A 75 2.68 -1.93 10.64
N ILE A 76 2.28 -1.14 9.65
CA ILE A 76 1.22 -1.45 8.71
C ILE A 76 1.86 -1.89 7.40
N SER A 77 1.31 -2.94 6.80
CA SER A 77 1.68 -3.40 5.48
C SER A 77 0.45 -3.49 4.59
N ILE A 78 0.58 -3.02 3.34
CA ILE A 78 -0.44 -3.23 2.30
C ILE A 78 0.21 -3.96 1.14
N ASN A 79 -0.29 -5.14 0.81
CA ASN A 79 0.04 -5.84 -0.43
C ASN A 79 -1.03 -5.54 -1.47
N ILE A 80 -0.63 -5.02 -2.62
CA ILE A 80 -1.49 -4.63 -3.74
C ILE A 80 -1.14 -5.50 -4.93
N GLY A 81 -2.13 -6.06 -5.61
CA GLY A 81 -1.93 -7.06 -6.66
C GLY A 81 -1.52 -8.42 -6.11
N ILE A 82 -2.21 -8.91 -5.07
CA ILE A 82 -1.95 -10.24 -4.51
C ILE A 82 -2.24 -11.27 -5.61
N THR A 83 -1.24 -12.10 -5.93
CA THR A 83 -1.16 -13.00 -7.11
C THR A 83 -0.82 -12.36 -8.46
N ASP A 84 -0.56 -11.05 -8.52
CA ASP A 84 -0.18 -10.35 -9.75
C ASP A 84 1.36 -10.20 -9.82
N PRO A 85 2.02 -10.53 -10.93
CA PRO A 85 3.45 -10.23 -11.12
C PRO A 85 3.79 -8.74 -11.05
N ARG A 86 2.79 -7.86 -11.21
CA ARG A 86 2.82 -6.39 -11.07
C ARG A 86 2.32 -5.94 -9.69
N SER A 87 2.72 -6.66 -8.65
CA SER A 87 2.36 -6.34 -7.28
C SER A 87 3.17 -5.17 -6.71
N ALA A 88 2.59 -4.44 -5.78
CA ALA A 88 3.29 -3.46 -4.96
C ALA A 88 3.08 -3.76 -3.48
N THR A 89 4.05 -3.37 -2.64
CA THR A 89 3.92 -3.50 -1.18
C THR A 89 4.26 -2.18 -0.51
N PHE A 90 3.31 -1.63 0.22
CA PHE A 90 3.55 -0.54 1.16
C PHE A 90 3.96 -1.10 2.52
N GLN A 91 4.91 -0.44 3.18
CA GLN A 91 5.21 -0.62 4.59
C GLN A 91 5.32 0.75 5.27
N SER A 92 4.61 0.92 6.39
CA SER A 92 4.69 2.15 7.18
C SER A 92 6.02 2.26 7.91
N GLU A 93 6.33 3.46 8.38
CA GLU A 93 7.27 3.65 9.47
C GLU A 93 6.79 2.97 10.76
N GLU A 94 7.67 2.90 11.75
CA GLU A 94 7.33 2.34 13.06
C GLU A 94 6.26 3.20 13.75
N LEU A 95 5.20 2.53 14.22
CA LEU A 95 4.08 3.18 14.88
C LEU A 95 4.33 3.32 16.38
N GLU A 96 4.07 4.50 16.94
CA GLU A 96 4.16 4.74 18.38
C GLU A 96 3.02 4.08 19.18
N GLN A 97 1.87 3.80 18.54
CA GLN A 97 0.72 3.19 19.20
C GLN A 97 0.03 2.11 18.34
N GLY A 98 -0.42 1.06 19.04
CA GLY A 98 -0.92 -0.22 18.53
C GLY A 98 -2.25 -0.19 17.76
N ASN A 99 -2.43 0.75 16.84
CA ASN A 99 -3.48 0.68 15.84
C ASN A 99 -3.23 -0.52 14.93
N LYS A 100 -4.23 -1.39 14.85
CA LYS A 100 -4.18 -2.64 14.08
C LYS A 100 -5.18 -2.59 12.93
N PRO A 101 -5.05 -1.65 11.98
CA PRO A 101 -5.96 -1.61 10.85
C PRO A 101 -5.79 -2.88 10.03
N ARG A 102 -6.93 -3.43 9.60
CA ARG A 102 -7.04 -4.61 8.76
C ARG A 102 -8.11 -4.37 7.74
N GLY A 103 -7.87 -4.83 6.53
CA GLY A 103 -8.81 -4.71 5.44
C GLY A 103 -8.35 -5.46 4.21
N ALA A 104 -9.28 -5.86 3.37
CA ALA A 104 -8.99 -6.46 2.07
C ALA A 104 -10.11 -6.10 1.11
N GLY A 105 -9.80 -6.11 -0.18
CA GLY A 105 -10.78 -5.78 -1.21
C GLY A 105 -10.09 -5.43 -2.51
N ASN A 106 -10.73 -4.57 -3.29
CA ASN A 106 -10.15 -4.01 -4.50
C ASN A 106 -9.91 -2.51 -4.32
N GLY A 107 -8.84 -2.03 -4.93
CA GLY A 107 -8.61 -0.61 -5.14
C GLY A 107 -8.14 -0.34 -6.55
N THR A 108 -8.17 0.91 -6.96
CA THR A 108 -7.79 1.36 -8.29
C THR A 108 -6.66 2.36 -8.18
N TRP A 109 -5.63 2.17 -9.01
CA TRP A 109 -4.59 3.17 -9.22
C TRP A 109 -5.07 4.25 -10.18
N GLU A 110 -4.91 5.51 -9.77
CA GLU A 110 -5.14 6.73 -10.53
C GLU A 110 -3.83 7.52 -10.66
#